data_AF-A0A6B2LUV8-F1
#
_entry.id   AF-A0A6B2LUV8-F1
#
_cell.length_a   1.000
_cell.length_b   1.000
_cell.length_c   1.000
_cell.angle_alpha   90.00
_cell.angle_beta   90.00
_cell.angle_gamma   90.00
#
_symmetry.space_group_name_H-M   'P 1'
#
loop_
_entity.id
_entity.type
_entity.pdbx_description
1 polymer ?
#
loop_
_entity_poly.entity_id
_entity_poly.type
_entity_poly.pdbx_seq_one_letter_code
_entity_poly.pdbx_strand_id
1 'polypeptide(L)' 'MAGGGTTAPGFGERMQMELDSLDGAVGMEVVAPLERKYSVWIGGSLWSSMPSFRDLWISSQYYGEFGAEAIHSHSFYQSN' A
#
# COMPACT_ATOMS: atom_id res chain seq x y z
N MET A 1 -0.98 -10.40 1.04
CA MET A 1 -1.44 -10.20 -0.36
C MET A 1 -2.64 -9.28 -0.41
N ALA A 2 -2.70 -8.37 -1.39
CA ALA A 2 -3.80 -7.43 -1.60
C ALA A 2 -4.12 -7.29 -3.11
N GLY A 3 -5.32 -6.79 -3.43
CA GLY A 3 -5.75 -6.50 -4.80
C GLY A 3 -6.49 -7.64 -5.50
N GLY A 4 -7.25 -7.31 -6.55
CA GLY A 4 -8.21 -8.20 -7.20
C GLY A 4 -7.60 -9.44 -7.89
N GLY A 5 -6.36 -9.36 -8.39
CA GLY A 5 -5.68 -10.53 -8.98
C GLY A 5 -5.47 -11.67 -7.96
N THR A 6 -5.31 -11.32 -6.68
CA THR A 6 -5.05 -12.28 -5.60
C THR A 6 -6.33 -12.87 -5.01
N THR A 7 -7.52 -12.44 -5.47
CA THR A 7 -8.81 -12.96 -5.00
C THR A 7 -9.27 -14.22 -5.74
N ALA A 8 -8.50 -14.70 -6.72
CA ALA A 8 -8.76 -15.98 -7.35
C ALA A 8 -8.78 -17.12 -6.31
N PRO A 9 -9.75 -18.05 -6.38
CA PRO A 9 -9.82 -19.18 -5.46
C PRO A 9 -8.52 -20.00 -5.48
N GLY A 10 -7.99 -20.37 -4.30
CA GLY A 10 -6.78 -21.17 -4.17
C GLY A 10 -5.46 -20.41 -4.39
N PHE A 11 -5.50 -19.10 -4.70
CA PHE A 11 -4.29 -18.35 -5.05
C PHE A 11 -3.32 -18.20 -3.86
N GLY A 12 -3.84 -17.98 -2.64
CA GLY A 12 -2.99 -17.85 -1.45
C GLY A 12 -2.32 -19.16 -1.07
N GLU A 13 -3.08 -20.24 -1.12
CA GLU A 13 -2.63 -21.60 -0.85
C GLU A 13 -1.57 -22.03 -1.87
N ARG A 14 -1.81 -21.77 -3.16
CA ARG A 14 -0.83 -22.03 -4.21
C ARG A 14 0.45 -21.22 -3.99
N MET A 15 0.34 -19.94 -3.64
CA MET A 15 1.52 -19.11 -3.40
C MET A 15 2.33 -19.59 -2.20
N GLN A 16 1.68 -20.04 -1.12
CA GLN A 16 2.37 -20.63 0.03
C GLN A 16 3.12 -21.90 -0.38
N MET A 17 2.48 -22.81 -1.13
CA MET A 17 3.12 -24.04 -1.61
C MET A 17 4.37 -23.78 -2.45
N GLU A 18 4.33 -22.78 -3.33
CA GLU A 18 5.49 -22.40 -4.14
C GLU A 18 6.62 -21.85 -3.26
N LEU A 19 6.29 -21.02 -2.25
CA LEU A 19 7.29 -20.52 -1.29
C LEU A 19 7.90 -21.67 -0.48
N ASP A 20 7.10 -22.61 0.04
CA ASP A 20 7.59 -23.74 0.83
C ASP A 20 8.53 -24.66 0.02
N SER A 21 8.38 -24.67 -1.31
CA SER A 21 9.22 -25.45 -2.23
C SER A 21 10.55 -24.78 -2.57
N LEU A 22 10.72 -23.49 -2.26
CA LEU A 22 11.95 -22.76 -2.51
C LEU A 22 12.98 -23.07 -1.41
N ASP A 23 14.20 -23.40 -1.83
CA ASP A 23 15.32 -23.57 -0.91
C ASP A 23 15.63 -22.22 -0.21
N GLY A 24 15.75 -22.25 1.11
CA GLY A 24 15.96 -21.06 1.94
C GLY A 24 14.70 -20.29 2.37
N ALA A 25 13.49 -20.76 2.07
CA ALA A 25 12.22 -20.10 2.44
C ALA A 25 11.80 -20.26 3.92
N VAL A 26 12.76 -20.32 4.84
CA VAL A 26 12.49 -20.60 6.25
C VAL A 26 11.70 -19.44 6.88
N GLY A 27 10.48 -19.71 7.33
CA GLY A 27 9.63 -18.78 8.08
C GLY A 27 8.81 -17.81 7.24
N MET A 28 8.62 -18.08 5.94
CA MET A 28 7.75 -17.26 5.08
C MET A 28 6.27 -17.66 5.22
N GLU A 29 5.39 -16.67 5.41
CA GLU A 29 3.93 -16.87 5.50
C GLU A 29 3.17 -15.97 4.50
N VAL A 30 2.25 -16.57 3.75
CA VAL A 30 1.33 -15.88 2.86
C VAL A 30 0.08 -15.46 3.64
N VAL A 31 0.00 -14.17 3.96
CA VAL A 31 -1.19 -13.58 4.58
C VAL A 31 -2.19 -13.13 3.52
N ALA A 32 -3.34 -13.80 3.42
CA ALA A 32 -4.37 -13.54 2.41
C ALA A 32 -5.79 -13.45 2.99
N PRO A 33 -6.09 -12.42 3.80
CA PRO A 33 -7.38 -12.27 4.46
C PRO A 33 -8.56 -12.16 3.46
N LEU A 34 -9.78 -12.44 3.90
CA LEU A 34 -11.00 -12.43 3.06
C LEU A 34 -11.33 -11.02 2.56
N GLU A 35 -11.10 -10.03 3.40
CA GLU A 35 -11.30 -8.61 3.15
C GLU A 35 -10.17 -7.98 2.31
N ARG A 36 -9.21 -8.77 1.80
CA ARG A 36 -8.05 -8.27 1.04
C ARG A 36 -8.37 -7.40 -0.19
N LYS A 37 -9.60 -7.52 -0.72
CA LYS A 37 -10.14 -6.64 -1.77
C LYS A 37 -10.28 -5.17 -1.31
N TYR A 38 -10.41 -4.94 -0.01
CA TYR A 38 -10.56 -3.62 0.59
C TYR A 38 -9.29 -3.15 1.30
N SER A 39 -8.25 -3.98 1.43
CA SER A 39 -7.04 -3.65 2.20
C SER A 39 -6.40 -2.32 1.77
N VAL A 40 -6.39 -2.00 0.48
CA VAL A 40 -5.85 -0.72 -0.02
C VAL A 40 -6.66 0.47 0.50
N TRP A 41 -7.99 0.38 0.45
CA TRP A 41 -8.90 1.45 0.92
C TRP A 41 -8.88 1.59 2.44
N ILE A 42 -8.81 0.47 3.17
CA ILE A 42 -8.68 0.46 4.63
C ILE A 42 -7.35 1.13 5.02
N GLY A 43 -6.24 0.72 4.41
CA GLY A 43 -4.93 1.31 4.65
C GLY A 43 -4.89 2.81 4.38
N GLY A 44 -5.43 3.25 3.24
CA GLY A 44 -5.51 4.67 2.89
C GLY A 44 -6.35 5.49 3.88
N SER A 45 -7.47 4.93 4.37
CA SER A 45 -8.35 5.60 5.34
C SER A 45 -7.71 5.72 6.73
N LEU A 46 -6.98 4.68 7.16
CA LEU A 46 -6.22 4.71 8.41
C LEU A 46 -5.08 5.73 8.32
N TRP A 47 -4.35 5.73 7.21
CA TRP A 47 -3.21 6.63 7.03
C TRP A 47 -3.64 8.09 6.91
N SER A 48 -4.72 8.39 6.17
CA SER A 48 -5.25 9.76 6.05
C SER A 48 -5.78 10.34 7.38
N SER A 49 -6.15 9.46 8.31
CA SER A 49 -6.63 9.84 9.64
C SER A 49 -5.49 10.14 10.63
N MET A 50 -4.22 9.85 10.28
CA MET A 50 -3.08 10.13 11.15
C MET A 50 -2.79 11.64 11.21
N PRO A 51 -2.45 12.20 12.38
CA PRO A 51 -2.08 13.62 12.49
C PRO A 51 -0.91 14.02 11.57
N SER A 52 0.10 13.16 11.44
CA SER A 52 1.27 13.37 10.58
C SER A 52 0.93 13.42 9.09
N PHE A 53 -0.22 12.88 8.68
CA PHE A 53 -0.65 12.98 7.29
C PHE A 53 -1.07 14.40 6.90
N ARG A 54 -1.40 15.25 7.87
CA ARG A 54 -1.74 16.67 7.62
C ARG A 54 -0.56 17.46 7.07
N ASP A 55 0.67 17.08 7.42
CA ASP A 55 1.89 17.74 6.94
C ASP A 55 2.10 17.52 5.43
N LEU A 56 1.41 16.53 4.85
CA LEU A 56 1.43 16.24 3.42
C LEU A 56 0.28 16.91 2.65
N TRP A 57 -0.59 17.67 3.33
CA TRP A 57 -1.70 18.34 2.65
C TRP A 57 -1.20 19.48 1.77
N ILE A 58 -1.73 19.53 0.55
CA ILE A 58 -1.47 20.62 -0.38
C ILE A 58 -2.69 21.54 -0.37
N SER A 59 -2.51 22.77 0.09
CA SER A 59 -3.58 23.77 0.06
C SER A 59 -3.82 24.25 -1.37
N SER A 60 -5.05 24.73 -1.64
CA SER A 60 -5.40 25.30 -2.95
C SER A 60 -4.49 26.48 -3.32
N GLN A 61 -4.13 27.33 -2.36
CA GLN A 61 -3.21 28.44 -2.58
C GLN A 61 -1.80 27.93 -2.96
N TYR A 62 -1.27 26.98 -2.19
CA TYR A 62 0.06 26.43 -2.44
C TYR A 62 0.14 25.73 -3.81
N TYR A 63 -0.89 24.98 -4.19
CA TYR A 63 -0.98 24.40 -5.53
C TYR A 63 -1.10 25.49 -6.62
N GLY A 64 -1.83 26.58 -6.35
CA GLY A 64 -1.92 27.71 -7.28
C GLY A 64 -0.59 28.41 -7.53
N GLU A 65 0.27 28.48 -6.51
CA GLU A 65 1.60 29.11 -6.59
C GLU A 65 2.66 28.20 -7.23
N PHE A 66 2.69 26.91 -6.85
CA PHE A 66 3.77 25.98 -7.21
C PHE A 66 3.38 24.91 -8.23
N GLY A 67 2.09 24.82 -8.59
CA GLY A 67 1.58 23.85 -9.56
C GLY A 67 1.90 22.39 -9.19
N ALA A 68 2.24 21.60 -10.20
CA ALA A 68 2.54 20.18 -10.03
C ALA A 68 3.76 19.91 -9.13
N GLU A 69 4.70 20.85 -9.00
CA GLU A 69 5.89 20.71 -8.15
C GLU A 69 5.55 20.64 -6.66
N ALA A 70 4.40 21.20 -6.27
CA ALA A 70 3.83 21.05 -4.93
C ALA A 70 3.67 19.58 -4.51
N ILE A 71 3.39 18.69 -5.47
CA ILE A 71 3.20 17.25 -5.22
C ILE A 71 4.50 16.60 -4.74
N HIS A 72 5.64 16.95 -5.33
CA HIS A 72 6.94 16.40 -4.95
C HIS A 72 7.39 16.91 -3.58
N SER A 73 7.16 18.19 -3.29
CA SER A 73 7.51 18.79 -1.99
C SER A 73 6.65 18.28 -0.83
N HIS A 74 5.42 17.83 -1.10
CA HIS A 74 4.48 17.29 -0.10
C HIS A 74 4.27 15.78 -0.30
N SER A 75 5.32 15.07 -0.68
CA SER A 75 5.33 13.61 -0.82
C SER A 75 5.94 12.95 0.41
N PHE A 76 5.37 11.83 0.83
CA PHE A 76 5.98 10.95 1.85
C PHE A 76 7.26 10.29 1.33
N TYR A 77 7.33 10.02 0.03
CA TYR A 77 8.54 9.52 -0.61
C TYR A 77 9.36 10.73 -1.06
N GLN A 78 10.33 11.12 -0.24
CA GLN A 78 11.33 12.12 -0.62
C GLN A 78 12.35 11.45 -1.55
N SER A 79 12.47 11.95 -2.78
CA SER A 79 13.59 11.58 -3.65
C SER A 79 14.86 12.20 -3.08
N ASN A 80 15.85 11.37 -2.74
CA ASN A 80 17.24 11.80 -2.54
C ASN A 80 17.82 12.37 -3.83
#